data_AF-A0A9D6LA74-F1
#
_entry.id   AF-A0A9D6LA74-F1
#
_cell.length_a   1.000
_cell.length_b   1.000
_cell.length_c   1.000
_cell.angle_alpha   90.00
_cell.angle_beta   90.00
_cell.angle_gamma   90.00
#
_symmetry.space_group_name_H-M   'P 1'
#
loop_
_entity.id
_entity.type
_entity.pdbx_description
1 polymer ?
#
loop_
_entity_poly.entity_id
_entity_poly.type
_entity_poly.pdbx_seq_one_letter_code
_entity_poly.pdbx_strand_id
1 'polypeptide(L)'
;MTKRDMIVRLLLNLKGAYLRANEDESALAAVDRLLLITPDDPDQVRDRGLLLYRLQRHGPALDGLTDYLRRLPDAPDRESIEAHVATLRQIVASLN
;
A
#
# COMPACT_ATOMS: atom_id res chain seq x y z
N MET A 1 -2.67 -21.63 16.41
CA MET A 1 -2.05 -21.10 15.18
C MET A 1 -2.63 -21.86 14.00
N THR A 2 -3.40 -21.18 13.15
CA THR A 2 -4.08 -21.78 12.00
C THR A 2 -3.20 -21.74 10.74
N LYS A 3 -3.58 -22.50 9.70
CA LYS A 3 -2.96 -22.39 8.37
C LYS A 3 -3.03 -20.97 7.82
N ARG A 4 -4.13 -20.28 8.08
CA ARG A 4 -4.32 -18.87 7.72
C ARG A 4 -3.28 -17.97 8.40
N ASP A 5 -3.09 -18.12 9.71
CA ASP A 5 -2.13 -17.32 10.48
C ASP A 5 -0.69 -17.56 10.01
N MET A 6 -0.36 -18.80 9.65
CA MET A 6 0.93 -19.17 9.06
C MET A 6 1.17 -18.46 7.72
N ILE A 7 0.16 -18.45 6.84
CA ILE A 7 0.27 -17.79 5.53
C ILE A 7 0.43 -16.28 5.71
N VAL A 8 -0.36 -15.65 6.58
CA VAL A 8 -0.24 -14.21 6.86
C VAL A 8 1.16 -13.89 7.39
N ARG A 9 1.68 -14.66 8.35
CA ARG A 9 3.03 -14.44 8.88
C ARG A 9 4.11 -14.57 7.80
N LEU A 10 4.00 -15.60 6.94
CA LEU A 10 4.95 -15.81 5.85
C LEU A 10 4.92 -14.66 4.85
N LEU A 11 3.73 -14.20 4.44
CA LEU A 11 3.58 -13.08 3.51
C LEU A 11 4.09 -11.77 4.10
N LEU A 12 3.85 -11.50 5.39
CA LEU A 12 4.43 -10.34 6.08
C LEU A 12 5.96 -10.39 6.11
N ASN A 13 6.53 -11.58 6.35
CA ASN A 13 7.99 -11.76 6.31
C ASN A 13 8.56 -11.54 4.90
N LEU A 14 7.88 -12.06 3.86
CA LEU A 14 8.26 -11.84 2.46
C LEU A 14 8.17 -10.36 2.07
N LYS A 15 7.06 -9.68 2.41
CA LYS A 15 6.91 -8.23 2.22
C LYS A 15 8.11 -7.49 2.81
N GLY A 16 8.43 -7.76 4.07
CA GLY A 16 9.57 -7.12 4.74
C GLY A 16 10.92 -7.42 4.07
N ALA A 17 11.13 -8.64 3.58
CA ALA A 17 12.35 -9.01 2.86
C ALA A 17 12.47 -8.28 1.52
N TYR A 18 11.41 -8.25 0.73
CA TYR A 18 11.38 -7.55 -0.56
C TYR A 18 11.55 -6.04 -0.40
N LEU A 19 10.92 -5.43 0.62
CA LEU A 19 11.10 -4.01 0.92
C LEU A 19 12.56 -3.68 1.25
N ARG A 20 13.25 -4.51 2.07
CA ARG A 20 14.68 -4.32 2.37
C ARG A 20 15.58 -4.50 1.15
N ALA A 21 15.17 -5.36 0.21
CA ALA A 21 15.88 -5.59 -1.04
C ALA A 21 15.54 -4.54 -2.14
N ASN A 22 14.62 -3.60 -1.86
CA ASN A 22 14.06 -2.67 -2.85
C ASN A 22 13.39 -3.35 -4.06
N GLU A 23 12.86 -4.56 -3.87
CA GLU A 23 12.11 -5.30 -4.87
C GLU A 23 10.62 -4.95 -4.80
N ASP A 24 10.26 -3.76 -5.32
CA ASP A 24 8.92 -3.19 -5.12
C ASP A 24 7.78 -3.99 -5.77
N GLU A 25 8.01 -4.59 -6.94
CA GLU A 25 7.02 -5.49 -7.57
C GLU A 25 6.75 -6.73 -6.71
N SER A 26 7.82 -7.34 -6.16
CA SER A 26 7.70 -8.51 -5.28
C SER A 26 6.99 -8.16 -3.98
N ALA A 27 7.31 -7.00 -3.39
CA ALA A 27 6.64 -6.49 -2.20
C ALA A 27 5.15 -6.23 -2.45
N LEU A 28 4.82 -5.59 -3.58
CA LEU A 28 3.43 -5.33 -3.98
C LEU A 28 2.66 -6.64 -4.13
N ALA A 29 3.27 -7.64 -4.77
CA ALA A 29 2.64 -8.95 -4.96
C ALA A 29 2.39 -9.68 -3.61
N ALA A 30 3.24 -9.48 -2.60
CA ALA A 30 3.00 -9.99 -1.25
C ALA A 30 1.84 -9.26 -0.55
N VAL A 31 1.77 -7.93 -0.70
CA VAL A 31 0.68 -7.10 -0.16
C VAL A 31 -0.66 -7.45 -0.81
N ASP A 32 -0.72 -7.62 -2.13
CA ASP A 32 -1.95 -8.01 -2.82
C ASP A 32 -2.49 -9.36 -2.30
N ARG A 33 -1.59 -10.32 -2.04
CA ARG A 33 -1.97 -11.62 -1.44
C ARG A 33 -2.43 -11.48 0.01
N LEU A 34 -1.84 -10.58 0.78
CA LEU A 34 -2.32 -10.28 2.13
C LEU A 34 -3.73 -9.69 2.07
N LEU A 35 -4.01 -8.77 1.15
CA LEU A 35 -5.34 -8.17 0.99
C LEU A 35 -6.41 -9.17 0.53
N LEU A 36 -6.06 -10.25 -0.17
CA LEU A 36 -7.01 -11.35 -0.42
C LEU A 36 -7.45 -12.06 0.87
N ILE A 37 -6.62 -12.02 1.92
CA ILE A 37 -6.84 -12.67 3.21
C ILE A 37 -7.41 -11.67 4.23
N THR A 38 -6.97 -10.43 4.20
CA THR A 38 -7.38 -9.34 5.10
C THR A 38 -7.70 -8.09 4.27
N PRO A 39 -8.86 -8.05 3.57
CA PRO A 39 -9.17 -7.01 2.59
C PRO A 39 -9.17 -5.59 3.16
N ASP A 40 -9.55 -5.47 4.43
CA ASP A 40 -9.73 -4.19 5.10
C ASP A 40 -8.56 -3.79 6.00
N ASP A 41 -7.46 -4.55 6.00
CA ASP A 41 -6.27 -4.26 6.80
C ASP A 41 -5.68 -2.90 6.37
N PRO A 42 -5.73 -1.88 7.24
CA PRO A 42 -5.35 -0.53 6.86
C PRO A 42 -3.85 -0.41 6.57
N ASP A 43 -3.00 -1.19 7.24
CA ASP A 43 -1.56 -1.18 6.97
C ASP A 43 -1.29 -1.73 5.58
N GLN A 44 -1.98 -2.80 5.17
CA GLN A 44 -1.77 -3.36 3.84
C GLN A 44 -2.34 -2.47 2.73
N VAL A 45 -3.46 -1.78 2.96
CA VAL A 45 -4.01 -0.81 2.01
C VAL A 45 -3.06 0.37 1.81
N ARG A 46 -2.52 0.94 2.90
CA ARG A 46 -1.52 2.01 2.85
C ARG A 46 -0.27 1.55 2.11
N ASP A 47 0.30 0.41 2.50
CA ASP A 47 1.53 -0.11 1.92
C ASP A 47 1.37 -0.38 0.42
N ARG A 48 0.20 -0.87 -0.01
CA ARG A 48 -0.14 -1.05 -1.43
C ARG A 48 -0.09 0.28 -2.18
N GLY A 49 -0.74 1.32 -1.65
CA GLY A 49 -0.74 2.65 -2.26
C GLY A 49 0.67 3.24 -2.40
N LEU A 50 1.49 3.11 -1.37
CA LEU A 50 2.89 3.59 -1.39
C LEU A 50 3.76 2.80 -2.37
N LEU A 51 3.60 1.48 -2.45
CA LEU A 51 4.32 0.65 -3.43
C LEU A 51 3.91 0.97 -4.87
N LEU A 52 2.61 1.15 -5.13
CA LEU A 52 2.12 1.59 -6.43
C LEU A 52 2.70 2.96 -6.81
N TYR A 53 2.81 3.89 -5.85
CA TYR A 53 3.45 5.18 -6.08
C TYR A 53 4.93 5.03 -6.48
N ARG A 54 5.70 4.23 -5.73
CA ARG A 54 7.12 3.93 -6.05
C ARG A 54 7.28 3.35 -7.45
N LEU A 55 6.38 2.45 -7.84
CA LEU A 55 6.32 1.82 -9.17
C LEU A 55 5.74 2.73 -10.27
N GLN A 56 5.53 4.02 -10.01
CA GLN A 56 4.99 5.00 -10.94
C GLN A 56 3.58 4.68 -11.45
N ARG A 57 2.83 3.83 -10.73
CA ARG A 57 1.43 3.49 -11.03
C ARG A 57 0.51 4.51 -10.36
N HIS A 58 0.57 5.76 -10.83
CA HIS A 58 0.06 6.93 -10.11
C HIS A 58 -1.46 6.94 -9.88
N GLY A 59 -2.27 6.59 -10.89
CA GLY A 59 -3.74 6.55 -10.74
C GLY A 59 -4.19 5.59 -9.62
N PRO A 60 -3.83 4.29 -9.71
CA PRO A 60 -4.13 3.33 -8.65
C PRO A 60 -3.55 3.69 -7.27
N ALA A 61 -2.37 4.33 -7.22
CA ALA A 61 -1.80 4.82 -5.98
C ALA A 61 -2.64 5.94 -5.36
N LEU A 62 -3.08 6.90 -6.17
CA LEU A 62 -3.93 8.01 -5.75
C LEU A 62 -5.26 7.50 -5.19
N ASP A 63 -5.91 6.58 -5.90
CA ASP A 63 -7.18 5.99 -5.48
C ASP A 63 -7.03 5.28 -4.12
N GLY A 64 -6.01 4.42 -4.00
CA GLY A 64 -5.76 3.65 -2.77
C GLY A 64 -5.43 4.53 -1.55
N LEU A 65 -4.55 5.52 -1.70
CA LEU A 65 -4.17 6.39 -0.59
C LEU A 65 -5.27 7.38 -0.22
N THR A 66 -6.09 7.82 -1.17
CA THR A 66 -7.28 8.64 -0.88
C THR A 66 -8.31 7.83 -0.09
N ASP A 67 -8.54 6.56 -0.45
CA ASP A 67 -9.46 5.69 0.29
C ASP A 67 -8.96 5.42 1.72
N TYR A 68 -7.65 5.19 1.89
CA TYR A 68 -7.02 5.04 3.20
C TYR A 68 -7.32 6.23 4.13
N LEU A 69 -7.07 7.46 3.66
CA LEU A 69 -7.32 8.69 4.42
C LEU A 69 -8.80 8.90 4.74
N ARG A 70 -9.69 8.48 3.84
CA ARG A 70 -11.15 8.56 4.04
C ARG A 70 -11.61 7.60 5.13
N ARG A 71 -11.04 6.38 5.18
CA ARG A 71 -11.40 5.34 6.15
C ARG A 71 -10.78 5.58 7.52
N LEU A 72 -9.60 6.17 7.58
CA LEU A 72 -8.87 6.46 8.81
C LEU A 72 -8.54 7.96 8.91
N PRO A 73 -9.53 8.79 9.28
CA PRO A 73 -9.35 10.23 9.35
C PRO A 73 -8.30 10.66 10.39
N ASP A 74 -8.07 9.85 11.43
CA ASP A 74 -7.14 10.15 12.53
C ASP A 74 -5.88 9.26 12.47
N ALA A 75 -5.51 8.77 11.28
CA ALA A 75 -4.31 7.95 11.12
C ALA A 75 -3.05 8.72 11.57
N PRO A 76 -2.13 8.09 12.33
CA PRO A 76 -0.93 8.77 12.83
C PRO A 76 0.02 9.23 11.73
N ASP A 77 -0.03 8.60 10.55
CA ASP A 77 0.75 8.92 9.35
C ASP A 77 -0.04 9.78 8.35
N ARG A 78 -1.22 10.30 8.72
CA ARG A 78 -2.12 11.08 7.85
C ARG A 78 -1.39 12.17 7.07
N GLU A 79 -0.65 13.03 7.75
CA GLU A 79 0.01 14.19 7.13
C GLU A 79 0.99 13.74 6.03
N SER A 80 1.74 12.66 6.29
CA SER A 80 2.63 12.06 5.30
C SER A 80 1.86 11.53 4.09
N ILE A 81 0.75 10.81 4.31
CA ILE A 81 -0.07 10.27 3.21
C ILE A 81 -0.76 11.39 2.42
N GLU A 82 -1.21 12.47 3.07
CA GLU A 82 -1.76 13.66 2.40
C GLU A 82 -0.74 14.31 1.47
N ALA A 83 0.52 14.40 1.86
CA ALA A 83 1.59 14.93 1.01
C ALA A 83 1.82 14.07 -0.25
N HIS A 84 1.76 12.75 -0.11
CA HIS A 84 1.84 11.82 -1.26
C HIS A 84 0.63 11.99 -2.18
N VAL A 85 -0.59 12.08 -1.62
CA VAL A 85 -1.82 12.31 -2.39
C VAL A 85 -1.78 13.66 -3.12
N ALA A 86 -1.29 14.72 -2.51
CA ALA A 86 -1.14 16.02 -3.15
C ALA A 86 -0.19 15.94 -4.36
N THR A 87 0.95 15.28 -4.19
CA THR A 87 1.93 15.05 -5.26
C THR A 87 1.31 14.22 -6.40
N LEU A 88 0.65 13.11 -6.07
CA LEU A 88 -0.02 12.24 -7.03
C LEU A 88 -1.11 12.97 -7.82
N ARG A 89 -1.88 13.86 -7.19
CA ARG A 89 -2.89 14.67 -7.88
C ARG A 89 -2.27 15.58 -8.94
N GLN A 90 -1.14 16.23 -8.62
CA GLN A 90 -0.42 17.07 -9.58
C GLN A 90 0.08 16.24 -10.77
N ILE A 91 0.67 15.07 -10.51
CA ILE A 91 1.18 14.17 -11.56
C ILE A 91 0.03 13.69 -12.45
N VAL A 92 -1.04 13.13 -11.87
CA VAL A 92 -2.19 12.61 -12.63
C VAL A 92 -2.87 13.71 -13.44
N ALA A 93 -2.99 14.92 -12.89
CA ALA A 93 -3.55 16.06 -13.62
C ALA A 93 -2.68 16.49 -14.83
N SER A 94 -1.35 16.33 -14.75
CA SER A 94 -0.43 16.67 -15.84
C SER A 94 -0.38 15.64 -16.99
N LEU A 95 -0.96 14.45 -16.79
CA LEU A 95 -0.99 13.36 -17.77
C LEU A 95 -2.25 13.36 -18.65
N ASN A 96 -3.21 14.24 -18.36
CA ASN A 96 -4.46 14.43 -19.12
C ASN A 96 -4.39 15.71 -19.95
#